data_AF-A0A0P1H4F3-F1
#
_entry.id   AF-A0A0P1H4F3-F1
#
_cell.length_a   1.000
_cell.length_b   1.000
_cell.length_c   1.000
_cell.angle_alpha   90.00
_cell.angle_beta   90.00
_cell.angle_gamma   90.00
#
_symmetry.space_group_name_H-M   'P 1'
#
loop_
_entity.id
_entity.type
_entity.pdbx_description
1 polymer ?
#
loop_
_entity_poly.entity_id
_entity_poly.type
_entity_poly.pdbx_seq_one_letter_code
_entity_poly.pdbx_strand_id
1 'polypeptide(L)'
;MPDGTTLPTDQATRVSLTGAVNSLANGMMTAPVAWKFPGGWADLTQAQIEAAAAAVVTHVQACFSAERAVQTQVEALPDPTGFDLQTAFTTALNASQ
;
A
#
# COMPACT_ATOMS: atom_id res chain seq x y z
N MET A 1 9.34 -1.35 3.65
CA MET A 1 10.03 -2.62 3.31
C MET A 1 10.56 -3.26 4.59
N PRO A 2 10.84 -4.58 4.61
CA PRO A 2 11.42 -5.25 5.78
C PRO A 2 12.75 -4.65 6.29
N ASP A 3 13.48 -3.93 5.43
CA ASP A 3 14.73 -3.22 5.74
C ASP A 3 14.52 -1.78 6.25
N GLY A 4 13.28 -1.34 6.47
CA GLY A 4 12.95 0.01 6.93
C GLY A 4 12.83 1.06 5.82
N THR A 5 13.04 0.68 4.55
CA THR A 5 12.89 1.62 3.43
C THR A 5 11.43 2.04 3.27
N THR A 6 11.18 3.36 3.22
CA THR A 6 9.87 3.94 2.96
C THR A 6 9.61 4.00 1.46
N LEU A 7 8.51 3.40 1.02
CA LEU A 7 8.05 3.50 -0.37
C LEU A 7 6.74 4.32 -0.40
N PRO A 8 6.64 5.33 -1.27
CA PRO A 8 5.38 6.03 -1.48
C PRO A 8 4.27 5.05 -1.91
N THR A 9 3.05 5.22 -1.40
CA THR A 9 1.87 4.39 -1.75
C THR A 9 0.95 5.09 -2.75
N ASP A 10 1.39 6.22 -3.32
CA ASP A 10 0.63 7.00 -4.28
C ASP A 10 0.35 6.21 -5.58
N GLN A 11 -0.58 6.73 -6.38
CA GLN A 11 -1.02 6.06 -7.60
C GLN A 11 0.13 5.85 -8.60
N ALA A 12 1.04 6.81 -8.74
CA ALA A 12 2.16 6.68 -9.68
C ALA A 12 3.10 5.56 -9.23
N THR A 13 3.43 5.51 -7.94
CA THR A 13 4.28 4.44 -7.39
C THR A 13 3.62 3.06 -7.52
N ARG A 14 2.31 2.95 -7.29
CA ARG A 14 1.56 1.69 -7.49
C ARG A 14 1.56 1.23 -8.94
N VAL A 15 1.35 2.15 -9.89
CA VAL A 15 1.41 1.84 -11.32
C VAL A 15 2.81 1.40 -11.73
N SER A 16 3.86 2.10 -11.28
CA SER A 16 5.24 1.74 -11.57
C SER A 16 5.62 0.37 -11.01
N LEU A 17 5.27 0.06 -9.76
CA LEU A 17 5.50 -1.27 -9.17
C LEU A 17 4.77 -2.37 -9.95
N THR A 18 3.51 -2.16 -10.27
CA THR A 18 2.70 -3.13 -11.01
C THR A 18 3.28 -3.37 -12.41
N GLY A 19 3.70 -2.30 -13.09
CA GLY A 19 4.39 -2.38 -14.37
C GLY A 19 5.70 -3.17 -14.27
N ALA A 20 6.53 -2.86 -13.27
CA ALA A 20 7.81 -3.55 -13.07
C ALA A 20 7.65 -5.04 -12.77
N VAL A 21 6.71 -5.42 -11.89
CA VAL A 21 6.39 -6.82 -11.62
C VAL A 21 5.98 -7.55 -12.90
N ASN A 22 5.07 -6.97 -13.69
CA ASN A 22 4.63 -7.58 -14.95
C ASN A 22 5.76 -7.67 -15.98
N SER A 23 6.58 -6.64 -16.12
CA SER A 23 7.71 -6.64 -17.07
C SER A 23 8.79 -7.66 -16.69
N LEU A 24 9.09 -7.82 -15.40
CA LEU A 24 10.02 -8.85 -14.90
C LEU A 24 9.47 -10.25 -15.14
N ALA A 25 8.19 -10.49 -14.83
CA ALA A 25 7.54 -11.79 -15.03
C ALA A 25 7.50 -12.21 -16.51
N ASN A 26 7.36 -11.24 -17.43
CA ASN A 26 7.34 -11.49 -18.88
C ASN A 26 8.73 -11.41 -19.54
N GLY A 27 9.82 -11.27 -18.77
CA GLY A 27 11.18 -11.17 -19.30
C GLY A 27 11.47 -9.90 -20.12
N MET A 28 10.59 -8.90 -20.05
CA MET A 28 10.76 -7.59 -20.70
C MET A 28 11.70 -6.66 -19.91
N MET A 29 11.96 -7.01 -18.64
CA MET A 29 12.87 -6.33 -17.73
C MET A 29 13.79 -7.37 -17.10
N THR A 30 15.04 -6.99 -16.82
CA THR A 30 16.02 -7.87 -16.17
C THR A 30 16.49 -7.24 -14.88
N ALA A 31 16.54 -8.04 -13.81
CA ALA A 31 17.08 -7.63 -12.53
C ALA A 31 18.63 -7.67 -12.51
N PRO A 32 19.31 -6.85 -11.69
CA PRO A 32 18.73 -5.86 -10.79
C PRO A 32 18.19 -4.63 -11.54
N VAL A 33 17.11 -4.04 -11.00
CA VAL A 33 16.47 -2.85 -11.55
C VAL A 33 16.90 -1.65 -10.72
N ALA A 34 17.54 -0.67 -11.35
CA ALA A 34 17.85 0.60 -10.72
C ALA A 34 16.54 1.36 -10.41
N TRP A 35 16.13 1.33 -9.15
CA TRP A 35 14.88 1.91 -8.69
C TRP A 35 15.12 3.27 -8.05
N LYS A 36 14.30 4.26 -8.42
CA LYS A 36 14.38 5.61 -7.86
C LYS A 36 13.49 5.72 -6.61
N PHE A 37 14.10 6.16 -5.52
CA PHE A 37 13.46 6.53 -4.27
C PHE A 37 13.55 8.05 -4.06
N PRO A 38 12.76 8.64 -3.15
CA PRO A 38 12.91 10.05 -2.79
C PRO A 38 14.33 10.41 -2.31
N GLY A 39 15.02 9.48 -1.65
CA GLY A 39 16.36 9.67 -1.09
C GLY A 39 17.53 9.25 -2.00
N GLY A 40 17.28 8.74 -3.22
CA GLY A 40 18.35 8.27 -4.10
C GLY A 40 17.94 7.10 -5.00
N TRP A 41 18.92 6.34 -5.46
CA TRP A 41 18.69 5.13 -6.28
C TRP A 41 19.13 3.89 -5.50
N ALA A 42 18.45 2.77 -5.72
CA ALA A 42 18.90 1.47 -5.24
C ALA A 42 18.62 0.39 -6.28
N ASP A 43 19.51 -0.58 -6.37
CA ASP A 43 19.36 -1.74 -7.24
C ASP A 43 18.47 -2.78 -6.56
N LEU A 44 17.27 -2.99 -7.10
CA LEU A 44 16.31 -3.94 -6.55
C LEU A 44 16.32 -5.24 -7.33
N THR A 45 16.34 -6.35 -6.59
CA THR A 45 16.04 -7.68 -7.13
C THR A 45 14.56 -7.80 -7.46
N GLN A 46 14.21 -8.78 -8.31
CA GLN A 46 12.81 -9.09 -8.60
C GLN A 46 12.00 -9.38 -7.32
N ALA A 47 12.56 -10.19 -6.41
CA ALA A 47 11.90 -10.50 -5.14
C ALA A 47 11.63 -9.26 -4.29
N GLN A 48 12.53 -8.27 -4.29
CA GLN A 48 12.31 -7.01 -3.57
C GLN A 48 11.21 -6.17 -4.22
N ILE A 49 11.12 -6.14 -5.55
CA ILE A 49 10.05 -5.43 -6.26
C ILE A 49 8.69 -6.11 -6.04
N GLU A 50 8.65 -7.44 -6.02
CA GLU A 50 7.43 -8.19 -5.72
C GLU A 50 6.98 -7.98 -4.27
N ALA A 51 7.91 -8.06 -3.31
CA ALA A 51 7.64 -7.77 -1.91
C ALA A 51 7.15 -6.32 -1.72
N ALA A 52 7.72 -5.38 -2.47
CA ALA A 52 7.29 -3.99 -2.49
C ALA A 52 5.85 -3.83 -2.97
N ALA A 53 5.54 -4.43 -4.13
CA ALA A 53 4.21 -4.39 -4.71
C ALA A 53 3.18 -5.03 -3.76
N ALA A 54 3.51 -6.20 -3.19
CA ALA A 54 2.65 -6.90 -2.24
C ALA A 54 2.36 -6.03 -1.01
N ALA A 55 3.38 -5.45 -0.39
CA ALA A 55 3.21 -4.59 0.79
C ALA A 55 2.28 -3.40 0.50
N VAL A 56 2.42 -2.76 -0.66
CA VAL A 56 1.57 -1.63 -1.05
C VAL A 56 0.13 -2.09 -1.33
N VAL A 57 -0.07 -3.20 -2.05
CA VAL A 57 -1.40 -3.74 -2.33
C VAL A 57 -2.11 -4.13 -1.03
N THR A 58 -1.45 -4.85 -0.14
CA THR A 58 -1.99 -5.24 1.17
C THR A 58 -2.35 -4.00 2.00
N HIS A 59 -1.49 -2.99 2.05
CA HIS A 59 -1.80 -1.75 2.78
C HIS A 59 -3.03 -1.03 2.22
N VAL A 60 -3.13 -0.86 0.90
CA VAL A 60 -4.29 -0.21 0.28
C VAL A 60 -5.58 -1.02 0.49
N GLN A 61 -5.50 -2.35 0.40
CA GLN A 61 -6.64 -3.23 0.69
C GLN A 61 -7.11 -3.10 2.14
N ALA A 62 -6.18 -3.02 3.10
CA ALA A 62 -6.50 -2.82 4.51
C ALA A 62 -7.16 -1.45 4.74
N CYS A 63 -6.68 -0.39 4.09
CA CYS A 63 -7.30 0.93 4.14
C CYS A 63 -8.76 0.92 3.64
N PHE A 64 -9.04 0.28 2.50
CA PHE A 64 -10.42 0.19 2.01
C PHE A 64 -11.32 -0.69 2.90
N SER A 65 -10.77 -1.74 3.50
CA SER A 65 -11.50 -2.57 4.45
C SER A 65 -11.87 -1.77 5.71
N ALA A 66 -10.93 -0.98 6.21
CA ALA A 66 -11.14 -0.08 7.35
C ALA A 66 -12.16 1.02 7.03
N GLU A 67 -12.04 1.67 5.87
CA GLU A 67 -12.98 2.68 5.39
C GLU A 67 -14.41 2.13 5.33
N ARG A 68 -14.60 0.95 4.74
CA ARG A 68 -15.90 0.29 4.67
C ARG A 68 -16.46 -0.01 6.07
N ALA A 69 -15.63 -0.52 6.98
CA ALA A 69 -16.07 -0.84 8.34
C ALA A 69 -16.51 0.42 9.11
N VAL A 70 -15.79 1.52 8.94
CA VAL A 70 -16.14 2.82 9.55
C VAL A 70 -17.38 3.42 8.91
N GLN A 71 -17.52 3.35 7.59
CA GLN A 71 -18.72 3.79 6.89
C GLN A 71 -19.97 3.08 7.45
N THR A 72 -19.92 1.76 7.63
CA THR A 72 -21.03 0.99 8.24
C THR A 72 -21.34 1.44 9.67
N GLN A 73 -20.33 1.82 10.46
CA GLN A 73 -20.55 2.37 11.80
C GLN A 73 -21.26 3.72 11.74
N VAL A 74 -20.84 4.62 10.84
CA VAL A 74 -21.45 5.94 10.66
C VAL A 74 -22.89 5.83 10.16
N GLU A 75 -23.16 4.95 9.19
CA GLU A 75 -24.51 4.71 8.65
C GLU A 75 -25.48 4.15 9.69
N ALA A 76 -24.97 3.46 10.72
CA ALA A 76 -25.78 2.94 11.82
C ALA A 76 -26.12 4.00 12.89
N LEU A 77 -25.49 5.18 12.85
CA LEU A 77 -25.72 6.25 13.82
C LEU A 77 -26.91 7.13 13.39
N PRO A 78 -27.90 7.35 14.28
CA PRO A 78 -28.97 8.33 14.03
C PRO A 78 -28.46 9.77 13.96
N ASP A 79 -27.37 10.06 14.67
CA ASP A 79 -26.64 11.33 14.66
C ASP A 79 -25.14 11.03 14.81
N PRO A 80 -24.30 11.34 13.80
CA PRO A 80 -22.85 11.11 13.86
C PRO A 80 -22.10 12.21 14.63
N THR A 81 -22.80 13.19 15.22
CA THR A 81 -22.17 14.24 16.02
C THR A 81 -21.37 13.62 17.17
N GLY A 82 -20.07 13.91 17.23
CA GLY A 82 -19.15 13.36 18.24
C GLY A 82 -18.56 11.99 17.89
N PHE A 83 -18.84 11.43 16.71
CA PHE A 83 -18.17 10.23 16.24
C PHE A 83 -16.68 10.49 15.99
N ASP A 84 -15.82 9.76 16.71
CA ASP A 84 -14.37 9.85 16.53
C ASP A 84 -13.93 9.00 15.32
N LEU A 85 -13.93 9.66 14.16
CA LEU A 85 -13.53 9.07 12.88
C LEU A 85 -12.08 8.54 12.91
N GLN A 86 -11.18 9.26 13.56
CA GLN A 86 -9.75 8.92 13.56
C GLN A 86 -9.51 7.65 14.36
N THR A 87 -10.09 7.55 15.56
CA THR A 87 -9.99 6.36 16.40
C THR A 87 -10.68 5.15 15.76
N ALA A 88 -11.87 5.35 15.17
CA ALA A 88 -12.60 4.29 14.48
C ALA A 88 -11.81 3.73 13.28
N PHE A 89 -11.26 4.61 12.44
CA PHE A 89 -10.45 4.20 11.29
C PHE A 89 -9.15 3.51 11.71
N THR A 90 -8.43 4.07 12.69
CA THR A 90 -7.19 3.47 13.20
C THR A 90 -7.43 2.07 13.77
N THR A 91 -8.53 1.90 14.51
CA THR A 91 -8.93 0.59 15.06
C THR A 91 -9.26 -0.40 13.95
N ALA A 92 -10.04 0.01 12.96
CA ALA A 92 -10.42 -0.85 11.83
C ALA A 92 -9.23 -1.21 10.93
N LEU A 93 -8.29 -0.27 10.75
CA LEU A 93 -7.06 -0.50 9.99
C LEU A 93 -6.17 -1.52 10.69
N ASN A 94 -5.93 -1.37 11.99
CA ASN A 94 -5.10 -2.32 12.76
C ASN A 94 -5.70 -3.73 12.81
N ALA A 95 -7.02 -3.86 12.74
CA ALA A 95 -7.70 -5.16 12.66
C ALA A 95 -7.58 -5.82 11.27
N SER A 96 -7.17 -5.06 10.24
CA SER A 96 -7.07 -5.50 8.85
C SER A 96 -5.63 -5.81 8.40
N GLN A 97 -4.64 -5.65 9.29
CA GLN A 97 -3.21 -5.92 9.06
C GLN A 97 -2.77 -7.19 9.77
#